data_AF-A0A2V8K785-F1
#
_entry.id   AF-A0A2V8K785-F1
#
_cell.length_a   1.000
_cell.length_b   1.000
_cell.length_c   1.000
_cell.angle_alpha   90.00
_cell.angle_beta   90.00
_cell.angle_gamma   90.00
#
_symmetry.space_group_name_H-M   'P 1'
#
loop_
_entity.id
_entity.type
_entity.pdbx_description
1 polymer ?
#
loop_
_entity_poly.entity_id
_entity_poly.type
_entity_poly.pdbx_seq_one_letter_code
_entity_poly.pdbx_strand_id
1 'polypeptide(L)'
;MRKTVAVDASFLNVFLDKHAHSSIQNGPALVANLINNLDGERAKVIIPTPALAQVLTHHPRAGQAYVEHIRQCACFQIRPFDDKAAFELAQLLRENVTKNILKFDRQIVAIAKVYGASVLYANDEEVVKFAAECGLQVVRFEDLQMNRT
;
A
#
# COMPACT_ATOMS: atom_id res chain seq x y z
N MET A 1 -1.55 -21.30 -1.92
CA MET A 1 -0.50 -20.27 -2.08
C MET A 1 -0.71 -19.21 -1.00
N ARG A 2 0.35 -18.67 -0.38
CA ARG A 2 0.23 -17.65 0.70
C ARG A 2 -0.35 -16.36 0.10
N LYS A 3 -1.44 -15.83 0.65
CA LYS A 3 -2.08 -14.57 0.21
C LYS A 3 -1.07 -13.43 0.27
N THR A 4 -1.01 -12.61 -0.78
CA THR A 4 -0.16 -11.41 -0.82
C THR A 4 -1.04 -10.21 -1.12
N VAL A 5 -0.84 -9.13 -0.38
CA VAL A 5 -1.57 -7.87 -0.52
C VAL A 5 -0.57 -6.72 -0.50
N ALA A 6 -0.97 -5.53 -0.93
CA ALA A 6 -0.15 -4.33 -0.87
C ALA A 6 -0.89 -3.20 -0.15
N VAL A 7 -0.16 -2.21 0.36
CA VAL A 7 -0.72 -0.99 0.98
C VAL A 7 -0.13 0.26 0.33
N ASP A 8 -0.90 1.34 0.26
CA ASP A 8 -0.42 2.67 -0.11
C ASP A 8 0.02 3.52 1.10
N ALA A 9 0.36 4.79 0.86
CA ALA A 9 0.76 5.70 1.92
C ALA A 9 -0.39 6.07 2.86
N SER A 10 -1.63 6.14 2.37
CA SER A 10 -2.80 6.47 3.20
C SER A 10 -3.03 5.40 4.28
N PHE A 11 -2.94 4.13 3.90
CA PHE A 11 -3.00 3.01 4.83
C PHE A 11 -1.83 3.00 5.81
N LEU A 12 -0.63 3.20 5.29
CA LEU A 12 0.58 3.18 6.11
C LEU A 12 0.61 4.32 7.14
N ASN A 13 0.11 5.52 6.79
CA ASN A 13 -0.05 6.63 7.73
C ASN A 13 -0.96 6.26 8.91
N VAL A 14 -2.14 5.68 8.63
CA VAL A 14 -3.09 5.27 9.69
C VAL A 14 -2.52 4.15 10.56
N PHE A 15 -1.72 3.25 9.99
CA PHE A 15 -1.04 2.20 10.75
C PHE A 15 0.04 2.76 11.70
N LEU A 16 0.85 3.71 11.23
CA LEU A 16 2.03 4.18 11.95
C LEU A 16 1.77 5.34 12.91
N ASP A 17 0.89 6.25 12.53
CA ASP A 17 0.58 7.43 13.31
C ASP A 17 -0.79 7.29 13.99
N LYS A 18 -0.75 7.10 15.31
CA LYS A 18 -1.95 7.03 16.17
C LYS A 18 -2.73 8.35 16.20
N HIS A 19 -2.10 9.45 15.80
CA HIS A 19 -2.69 10.78 15.71
C HIS A 19 -3.01 11.18 14.28
N ALA A 20 -2.75 10.32 13.29
CA ALA A 20 -3.12 10.58 11.92
C ALA A 20 -4.59 10.98 11.89
N HIS A 21 -4.87 12.15 11.30
CA HIS A 21 -6.24 12.51 10.95
C HIS A 21 -6.70 11.54 9.88
N SER A 22 -7.25 10.40 10.31
CA SER A 22 -7.99 9.55 9.41
C SER A 22 -9.26 10.31 9.04
N SER A 23 -9.46 10.54 7.75
CA SER A 23 -10.71 11.08 7.19
C SER A 23 -11.95 10.23 7.56
N ILE A 24 -11.72 9.10 8.24
CA ILE A 24 -12.64 8.01 8.46
C ILE A 24 -12.68 7.70 9.94
N GLN A 25 -13.91 7.58 10.45
CA GLN A 25 -14.18 7.24 11.84
C GLN A 25 -13.57 5.86 12.18
N ASN A 26 -12.84 5.78 13.30
CA ASN A 26 -12.17 4.57 13.78
C ASN A 26 -11.08 3.99 12.86
N GLY A 27 -10.48 4.80 11.97
CA GLY A 27 -9.42 4.38 11.05
C GLY A 27 -8.31 3.52 11.69
N PRO A 28 -7.69 3.95 12.81
CA PRO A 28 -6.65 3.15 13.48
C PRO A 28 -7.11 1.75 13.92
N ALA A 29 -8.34 1.61 14.42
CA ALA A 29 -8.87 0.33 14.85
C ALA A 29 -9.17 -0.61 13.66
N LEU A 30 -9.68 -0.05 12.56
CA LEU A 30 -9.94 -0.81 11.32
C LEU A 30 -8.64 -1.35 10.72
N VAL A 31 -7.61 -0.52 10.65
CA VAL A 31 -6.30 -0.92 10.14
C VAL A 31 -5.65 -1.94 11.07
N ALA A 32 -5.71 -1.75 12.38
CA ALA A 32 -5.20 -2.74 13.34
C ALA A 32 -5.89 -4.11 13.18
N ASN A 33 -7.22 -4.13 13.06
CA ASN A 33 -7.98 -5.36 12.83
C ASN A 33 -7.61 -6.02 11.49
N LEU A 34 -7.46 -5.22 10.43
CA LEU A 34 -7.03 -5.71 9.13
C LEU A 34 -5.65 -6.38 9.21
N ILE A 35 -4.67 -5.72 9.85
CA ILE A 35 -3.32 -6.27 9.99
C ILE A 35 -3.33 -7.55 10.83
N ASN A 36 -4.11 -7.60 11.92
CA ASN A 36 -4.26 -8.81 12.74
C ASN A 36 -4.86 -9.97 11.93
N ASN A 37 -5.89 -9.72 11.11
CA ASN A 37 -6.49 -10.73 10.25
C ASN A 37 -5.50 -11.23 9.19
N LEU A 38 -4.79 -10.30 8.53
CA LEU A 38 -3.78 -10.64 7.54
C LEU A 38 -2.62 -11.44 8.16
N ASP A 39 -2.20 -11.11 9.38
CA ASP A 39 -1.17 -11.87 10.09
C ASP A 39 -1.64 -13.27 10.49
N GLY A 40 -2.88 -13.40 10.99
CA GLY A 40 -3.52 -14.69 11.29
C GLY A 40 -3.70 -15.59 10.05
N GLU A 41 -4.01 -15.00 8.89
CA GLU A 41 -4.02 -15.68 7.58
C GLU A 41 -2.62 -16.03 7.07
N ARG A 42 -1.57 -15.61 7.80
CA ARG A 42 -0.18 -15.62 7.35
C ARG A 42 -0.08 -14.96 5.97
N ALA A 43 -0.73 -13.84 5.70
CA ALA A 43 -0.56 -13.10 4.46
C ALA A 43 0.83 -12.46 4.39
N LYS A 44 1.26 -12.03 3.19
CA LYS A 44 2.38 -11.10 3.00
C LYS A 44 1.81 -9.73 2.66
N VAL A 45 2.22 -8.70 3.38
CA VAL A 45 1.78 -7.33 3.14
C VAL A 45 2.95 -6.54 2.57
N ILE A 46 2.87 -6.23 1.28
CA ILE A 46 3.88 -5.49 0.55
C ILE A 46 3.74 -4.01 0.87
N ILE A 47 4.83 -3.38 1.31
CA ILE A 47 4.95 -1.94 1.48
C ILE A 47 5.85 -1.42 0.35
N PRO A 48 5.29 -0.78 -0.69
CA PRO A 48 6.10 -0.15 -1.72
C PRO A 48 6.96 0.97 -1.14
N THR A 49 8.24 1.04 -1.49
CA THR A 49 9.12 2.11 -1.01
C THR A 49 8.65 3.53 -1.37
N PRO A 50 7.96 3.81 -2.50
CA PRO A 50 7.41 5.15 -2.73
C PRO A 50 6.31 5.53 -1.72
N ALA A 51 5.46 4.57 -1.32
CA ALA A 51 4.47 4.81 -0.27
C ALA A 51 5.15 5.07 1.08
N LEU A 52 6.17 4.29 1.43
CA LEU A 52 6.98 4.53 2.62
C LEU A 52 7.67 5.91 2.57
N ALA A 53 8.27 6.28 1.43
CA ALA A 53 8.94 7.57 1.26
C ALA A 53 7.98 8.76 1.45
N GLN A 54 6.75 8.65 0.95
CA GLN A 54 5.71 9.65 1.15
C GLN A 54 5.39 9.82 2.65
N VAL A 55 5.15 8.72 3.37
CA VAL A 55 4.93 8.76 4.83
C VAL A 55 6.11 9.40 5.57
N LEU A 56 7.34 9.00 5.24
CA LEU A 56 8.55 9.49 5.90
C LEU A 56 8.79 10.99 5.65
N THR A 57 8.39 11.50 4.48
CA THR A 57 8.51 12.93 4.14
C THR A 57 7.64 13.80 5.06
N HIS A 58 6.48 13.31 5.47
CA HIS A 58 5.60 14.01 6.40
C HIS A 58 5.97 13.81 7.88
N HIS A 59 6.84 12.85 8.20
CA HIS A 59 7.22 12.48 9.57
C HIS A 59 8.74 12.39 9.78
N PRO A 60 9.53 13.44 9.48
CA PRO A 60 10.99 13.37 9.45
C PRO A 60 11.63 13.01 10.79
N ARG A 61 10.96 13.30 11.92
CA ARG A 61 11.46 12.97 13.27
C ARG A 61 11.09 11.57 13.74
N ALA A 62 10.02 10.98 13.19
CA ALA A 62 9.53 9.66 13.58
C ALA A 62 9.96 8.54 12.62
N GLY A 63 10.59 8.89 11.50
CA GLY A 63 10.85 7.97 10.40
C GLY A 63 11.62 6.69 10.78
N GLN A 64 12.65 6.81 11.63
CA GLN A 64 13.39 5.63 12.10
C GLN A 64 12.49 4.71 12.95
N ALA A 65 11.77 5.27 13.91
CA ALA A 65 10.85 4.51 14.76
C ALA A 65 9.75 3.82 13.95
N TYR A 66 9.26 4.44 12.88
CA TYR A 66 8.29 3.84 11.97
C TYR A 66 8.86 2.64 11.21
N VAL A 67 10.07 2.75 10.66
CA VAL A 67 10.72 1.63 9.96
C VAL A 67 11.01 0.48 10.94
N GLU A 68 11.42 0.77 12.17
CA GLU A 68 11.60 -0.23 13.23
C GLU A 68 10.28 -0.94 13.56
N HIS A 69 9.19 -0.19 13.72
CA HIS A 69 7.86 -0.76 13.97
C HIS A 69 7.41 -1.66 12.81
N ILE A 70 7.55 -1.23 11.56
CA ILE A 70 7.23 -2.07 10.39
C ILE A 70 8.00 -3.40 10.44
N ARG A 71 9.28 -3.36 10.79
CA ARG A 71 10.15 -4.56 10.85
C ARG A 71 9.79 -5.51 11.99
N GLN A 72 9.11 -5.02 13.03
CA GLN A 72 8.62 -5.86 14.13
C GLN A 72 7.38 -6.68 13.72
N CYS A 73 6.63 -6.25 12.71
CA CYS A 73 5.47 -6.98 12.20
C CYS A 73 5.90 -8.00 11.13
N ALA A 74 5.76 -9.30 11.42
CA ALA A 74 6.24 -10.38 10.56
C ALA A 74 5.52 -10.47 9.19
N CYS A 75 4.32 -9.92 9.07
CA CYS A 75 3.56 -9.91 7.82
C CYS A 75 4.08 -8.89 6.80
N PHE A 76 4.77 -7.82 7.22
CA PHE A 76 5.21 -6.75 6.32
C PHE A 76 6.48 -7.08 5.55
N GLN A 77 6.53 -6.64 4.29
CA GLN A 77 7.71 -6.70 3.43
C GLN A 77 7.87 -5.39 2.66
N ILE A 78 8.89 -4.61 2.99
CA ILE A 78 9.24 -3.40 2.23
C ILE A 78 9.83 -3.84 0.88
N ARG A 79 9.27 -3.34 -0.23
CA ARG A 79 9.69 -3.68 -1.59
C ARG A 79 10.07 -2.45 -2.41
N PRO A 80 11.27 -2.44 -3.03
CA PRO A 80 11.74 -1.31 -3.82
C PRO A 80 11.07 -1.27 -5.21
N PHE A 81 11.20 -0.13 -5.88
CA PHE A 81 11.01 -0.05 -7.33
C PHE A 81 12.27 -0.60 -8.03
N ASP A 82 12.28 -1.92 -8.25
CA ASP A 82 13.38 -2.65 -8.89
C ASP A 82 13.19 -2.80 -10.41
N ASP A 83 14.09 -3.54 -11.06
CA ASP A 83 14.05 -3.81 -12.50
C ASP A 83 12.73 -4.47 -12.93
N LYS A 84 12.22 -5.43 -12.15
CA LYS A 84 10.93 -6.08 -12.42
C LYS A 84 9.78 -5.08 -12.36
N ALA A 85 9.73 -4.25 -11.31
CA ALA A 85 8.71 -3.21 -11.19
C ALA A 85 8.81 -2.17 -12.33
N ALA A 86 10.03 -1.86 -12.80
CA ALA A 86 10.23 -0.98 -13.94
C ALA A 86 9.72 -1.59 -15.25
N PHE A 87 10.00 -2.88 -15.50
CA PHE A 87 9.45 -3.59 -16.66
C PHE A 87 7.92 -3.67 -16.62
N GLU A 88 7.34 -4.02 -15.47
CA GLU A 88 5.88 -4.04 -15.28
C GLU A 88 5.27 -2.67 -15.57
N LEU A 89 5.83 -1.59 -15.00
CA LEU A 89 5.33 -0.25 -15.24
C LEU A 89 5.36 0.13 -16.73
N ALA A 90 6.45 -0.20 -17.43
CA ALA A 90 6.55 0.03 -18.87
C ALA A 90 5.50 -0.75 -19.66
N GLN A 91 5.16 -1.98 -19.23
CA GLN A 91 4.10 -2.77 -19.86
C GLN A 91 2.71 -2.16 -19.61
N LEU A 92 2.40 -1.74 -18.37
CA LEU A 92 1.12 -1.12 -18.02
C LEU A 92 0.87 0.18 -18.78
N LEU A 93 1.92 0.92 -19.10
CA LEU A 93 1.83 2.21 -19.79
C LEU A 93 2.01 2.13 -21.32
N ARG A 94 2.23 0.93 -21.88
CA ARG A 94 2.58 0.75 -23.31
C ARG A 94 1.60 1.44 -24.26
N GLU A 95 0.31 1.29 -24.01
CA GLU A 95 -0.75 1.85 -24.86
C GLU A 95 -1.08 3.31 -24.52
N ASN A 96 -0.59 3.83 -23.39
CA ASN A 96 -0.91 5.17 -22.86
C ASN A 96 0.35 5.88 -22.37
N VAL A 97 1.36 5.98 -23.25
CA VAL A 97 2.60 6.68 -22.94
C VAL A 97 2.31 8.15 -22.67
N THR A 98 2.73 8.62 -21.51
CA THR A 98 2.48 9.97 -21.01
C THR A 98 3.76 10.55 -20.45
N LYS A 99 3.88 11.88 -20.41
CA LYS A 99 5.09 12.56 -19.92
C LYS A 99 5.42 12.25 -18.45
N ASN A 100 4.43 11.82 -17.66
CA ASN A 100 4.57 11.59 -16.22
C ASN A 100 4.67 10.09 -15.87
N ILE A 101 5.51 9.33 -16.60
CA ILE A 101 5.69 7.87 -16.44
C ILE A 101 5.97 7.48 -14.98
N LEU A 102 6.87 8.20 -14.32
CA LEU A 102 7.45 7.84 -13.03
C LEU A 102 6.70 8.37 -11.79
N LYS A 103 5.41 8.71 -11.90
CA LYS A 103 4.60 9.08 -10.73
C LYS A 103 4.64 7.99 -9.66
N PHE A 104 4.65 8.38 -8.38
CA PHE A 104 4.72 7.44 -7.26
C PHE A 104 3.54 6.47 -7.23
N ASP A 105 2.33 6.93 -7.56
CA ASP A 105 1.11 6.12 -7.65
C ASP A 105 1.31 4.91 -8.58
N ARG A 106 2.02 5.14 -9.68
CA ARG A 106 2.29 4.12 -10.69
C ARG A 106 3.35 3.14 -10.26
N GLN A 107 4.38 3.63 -9.58
CA GLN A 107 5.40 2.78 -8.97
C GLN A 107 4.79 1.89 -7.88
N ILE A 108 3.89 2.41 -7.06
CA ILE A 108 3.14 1.66 -6.03
C ILE A 108 2.38 0.49 -6.66
N VAL A 109 1.60 0.75 -7.71
CA VAL A 109 0.81 -0.28 -8.40
C VAL A 109 1.69 -1.30 -9.12
N ALA A 110 2.76 -0.86 -9.80
CA ALA A 110 3.69 -1.76 -10.46
C ALA A 110 4.38 -2.71 -9.46
N ILE A 111 4.86 -2.18 -8.33
CA ILE A 111 5.42 -3.01 -7.24
C ILE A 111 4.37 -4.00 -6.74
N ALA A 112 3.14 -3.56 -6.45
CA ALA A 112 2.08 -4.44 -5.98
C ALA A 112 1.85 -5.62 -6.94
N LYS A 113 1.76 -5.37 -8.24
CA LYS A 113 1.54 -6.41 -9.25
C LYS A 113 2.71 -7.38 -9.39
N VAL A 114 3.95 -6.89 -9.48
CA VAL A 114 5.15 -7.74 -9.59
C VAL A 114 5.31 -8.67 -8.40
N TYR A 115 4.99 -8.19 -7.20
CA TYR A 115 5.06 -8.99 -6.00
C TYR A 115 3.81 -9.84 -5.74
N GLY A 116 2.87 -9.89 -6.70
CA GLY A 116 1.73 -10.81 -6.70
C GLY A 116 0.63 -10.40 -5.71
N ALA A 117 0.48 -9.11 -5.41
CA ALA A 117 -0.61 -8.64 -4.58
C ALA A 117 -1.95 -8.93 -5.26
N SER A 118 -2.84 -9.64 -4.57
CA SER A 118 -4.21 -9.87 -5.03
C SER A 118 -5.13 -8.69 -4.72
N VAL A 119 -4.77 -7.88 -3.71
CA VAL A 119 -5.50 -6.70 -3.26
C VAL A 119 -4.51 -5.59 -2.91
N LEU A 120 -4.82 -4.36 -3.33
CA LEU A 120 -4.17 -3.12 -2.85
C LEU A 120 -5.12 -2.40 -1.90
N TYR A 121 -4.69 -2.20 -0.67
CA TYR A 121 -5.36 -1.34 0.28
C TYR A 121 -4.90 0.10 0.06
N ALA A 122 -5.78 0.94 -0.46
CA ALA A 122 -5.47 2.33 -0.81
C ALA A 122 -6.68 3.25 -0.63
N ASN A 123 -6.40 4.52 -0.32
CA ASN A 123 -7.41 5.58 -0.26
C ASN A 123 -6.99 6.87 -1.00
N ASP A 124 -5.78 6.89 -1.57
CA ASP A 124 -5.36 7.93 -2.50
C ASP A 124 -6.04 7.72 -3.87
N GLU A 125 -6.69 8.76 -4.40
CA GLU A 125 -7.50 8.65 -5.63
C GLU A 125 -6.66 8.33 -6.88
N GLU A 126 -5.44 8.86 -6.99
CA GLU A 126 -4.59 8.60 -8.16
C GLU A 126 -4.07 7.15 -8.13
N VAL A 127 -3.75 6.64 -6.93
CA VAL A 127 -3.40 5.22 -6.72
C VAL A 127 -4.58 4.31 -7.06
N VAL A 128 -5.77 4.59 -6.51
CA VAL A 128 -6.98 3.80 -6.71
C VAL A 128 -7.34 3.73 -8.19
N LYS A 129 -7.35 4.88 -8.87
CA LYS A 129 -7.66 4.98 -10.29
C LYS A 129 -6.69 4.16 -11.13
N PHE A 130 -5.39 4.34 -10.91
CA PHE A 130 -4.39 3.63 -11.71
C PHE A 130 -4.39 2.11 -11.44
N ALA A 131 -4.62 1.69 -10.19
CA ALA A 131 -4.78 0.28 -9.85
C ALA A 131 -5.97 -0.36 -10.58
N ALA A 132 -7.12 0.34 -10.62
CA ALA A 132 -8.30 -0.10 -11.34
C ALA A 132 -8.06 -0.21 -12.85
N GLU A 133 -7.41 0.79 -13.46
CA GLU A 133 -6.99 0.76 -14.87
C GLU A 133 -6.08 -0.45 -15.17
N CYS A 134 -5.28 -0.87 -14.19
CA CYS A 134 -4.36 -2.01 -14.29
C CYS A 134 -4.99 -3.36 -13.87
N GLY A 135 -6.29 -3.40 -13.58
CA GLY A 135 -6.99 -4.62 -13.15
C GLY A 135 -6.55 -5.17 -11.79
N LEU A 136 -5.97 -4.33 -10.92
CA LEU A 136 -5.64 -4.70 -9.54
C LEU A 136 -6.83 -4.35 -8.63
N GLN A 137 -7.32 -5.33 -7.87
CA GLN A 137 -8.41 -5.08 -6.91
C GLN A 137 -7.94 -4.07 -5.85
N VAL A 138 -8.76 -3.05 -5.61
CA VAL A 138 -8.54 -2.06 -4.56
C VAL A 138 -9.59 -2.24 -3.47
N VAL A 139 -9.17 -2.14 -2.21
CA VAL A 139 -10.07 -2.06 -1.05
C VAL A 139 -9.79 -0.75 -0.35
N ARG A 140 -10.82 0.09 -0.27
CA ARG A 140 -10.76 1.37 0.42
C ARG A 140 -11.11 1.20 1.88
N PHE A 141 -10.88 2.23 2.67
CA PHE A 141 -11.20 2.18 4.10
C PHE A 141 -12.71 2.03 4.36
N GLU A 142 -13.56 2.62 3.52
CA GLU A 142 -15.02 2.50 3.60
C GLU A 142 -15.48 1.04 3.44
N ASP A 143 -14.80 0.27 2.59
CA ASP A 143 -15.09 -1.15 2.36
C ASP A 143 -14.70 -2.02 3.56
N LEU A 144 -13.70 -1.61 4.34
CA LEU A 144 -13.31 -2.31 5.58
C LEU A 144 -14.38 -2.21 6.67
N GLN A 145 -15.17 -1.15 6.67
CA GLN A 145 -16.24 -0.95 7.65
C GLN A 145 -17.42 -1.90 7.44
N MET A 146 -17.67 -2.31 6.18
CA MET A 146 -18.83 -3.13 5.83
C MET A 146 -18.67 -4.63 6.15
N ASN A 147 -17.44 -5.12 6.35
CA ASN A 147 -17.17 -6.54 6.65
C ASN A 147 -17.34 -6.88 8.15
N ARG A 148 -18.41 -6.41 8.78
CA ARG A 148 -18.88 -6.94 10.07
C ARG A 148 -19.84 -8.10 9.80
N THR A 149 -19.29 -9.30 9.62
CA THR A 149 -20.07 -10.55 9.68
C THR A 149 -19.65 -11.33 10.92
#